data_AF-A0A4U2ZSV3-F1
#
_entry.id   AF-A0A4U2ZSV3-F1
#
_cell.length_a   1.000
_cell.length_b   1.000
_cell.length_c   1.000
_cell.angle_alpha   90.00
_cell.angle_beta   90.00
_cell.angle_gamma   90.00
#
_symmetry.space_group_name_H-M   'P 1'
#
loop_
_entity.id
_entity.type
_entity.pdbx_description
1 polymer ?
#
loop_
_entity_poly.entity_id
_entity_poly.type
_entity_poly.pdbx_seq_one_letter_code
_entity_poly.pdbx_strand_id
1 'polypeptide(L)'
;MTSQQLSQLITLLNSLISAIAAFFANPSNANRLALLDLFNQFLIFLNSLLPSPEVNFLKQLTQSIIVLLQSPAPNLGQLSTLLQQFYSALAQFFFALDFIPVSCNSNIDPATLQVLFSLLIQLINATPGATGPTGPTGPTGPTGPTGPTGPAGTGAGPTGATGPTGPTG
;
A
#
# COMPACT_ATOMS: atom_id res chain seq x y z
N MET A 1 16.57 -22.63 6.04
CA MET A 1 15.72 -22.01 7.07
C MET A 1 15.54 -23.02 8.21
N THR A 2 15.68 -22.64 9.47
CA THR A 2 15.45 -23.52 10.62
C THR A 2 13.99 -23.47 11.10
N SER A 3 13.54 -24.43 11.92
CA SER A 3 12.18 -24.42 12.51
C SER A 3 11.93 -23.18 13.37
N GLN A 4 12.97 -22.67 14.06
CA GLN A 4 12.88 -21.42 14.81
C GLN A 4 12.69 -20.22 13.86
N GLN A 5 13.44 -20.15 12.77
CA GLN A 5 13.28 -19.11 11.75
C GLN A 5 11.88 -19.16 11.11
N LEU A 6 11.34 -20.36 10.88
CA LEU A 6 9.99 -20.55 10.35
C LEU A 6 8.92 -20.06 11.33
N SER A 7 9.02 -20.39 12.62
CA SER A 7 8.09 -19.88 13.63
C SER A 7 8.17 -18.35 13.78
N GLN A 8 9.39 -17.80 13.69
CA GLN A 8 9.60 -16.35 13.70
C GLN A 8 8.96 -15.69 12.48
N LEU A 9 9.14 -16.27 11.28
CA LEU A 9 8.50 -15.80 10.05
C LEU A 9 6.98 -15.76 10.21
N ILE A 10 6.36 -16.85 10.67
CA ILE A 10 4.90 -16.94 10.87
C ILE A 10 4.43 -15.84 11.83
N THR A 11 5.15 -15.60 12.92
CA THR A 11 4.81 -14.58 13.92
C THR A 11 4.91 -13.17 13.32
N LEU A 12 5.96 -12.90 12.56
CA LEU A 12 6.15 -11.62 11.87
C LEU A 12 5.06 -11.37 10.84
N LEU A 13 4.70 -12.37 10.04
CA LEU A 13 3.63 -12.25 9.04
C LEU A 13 2.28 -11.95 9.70
N ASN A 14 1.92 -12.65 10.79
CA ASN A 14 0.70 -12.35 11.56
C ASN A 14 0.69 -10.92 12.11
N SER A 15 1.83 -10.46 12.63
CA SER A 15 1.96 -9.09 13.16
C SER A 15 1.84 -8.05 12.04
N LEU A 16 2.45 -8.31 10.88
CA LEU A 16 2.35 -7.46 9.70
C LEU A 16 0.92 -7.37 9.18
N ILE A 17 0.16 -8.48 9.13
CA ILE A 17 -1.26 -8.48 8.73
C ILE A 17 -2.04 -7.48 9.57
N SER A 18 -1.93 -7.58 10.90
CA SER A 18 -2.65 -6.69 11.82
C SER A 18 -2.21 -5.23 11.68
N ALA A 19 -0.90 -4.98 11.55
CA ALA A 19 -0.37 -3.61 11.48
C ALA A 19 -0.68 -2.92 10.16
N ILE A 20 -0.64 -3.65 9.04
CA ILE A 20 -1.02 -3.14 7.72
C ILE A 20 -2.50 -2.75 7.74
N ALA A 21 -3.38 -3.63 8.21
CA ALA A 21 -4.81 -3.33 8.32
C ALA A 21 -5.08 -2.11 9.21
N ALA A 22 -4.42 -2.02 10.38
CA ALA A 22 -4.57 -0.90 11.29
C ALA A 22 -4.07 0.42 10.69
N PHE A 23 -2.96 0.39 9.95
CA PHE A 23 -2.40 1.57 9.29
C PHE A 23 -3.32 2.10 8.18
N PHE A 24 -3.86 1.23 7.32
CA PHE A 24 -4.77 1.68 6.26
C PHE A 24 -6.14 2.11 6.79
N ALA A 25 -6.62 1.54 7.91
CA ALA A 25 -7.83 1.99 8.57
C ALA A 25 -7.64 3.36 9.25
N ASN A 26 -6.45 3.62 9.80
CA ASN A 26 -6.11 4.88 10.47
C ASN A 26 -4.60 5.16 10.32
N PRO A 27 -4.16 6.03 9.38
CA PRO A 27 -2.75 6.31 9.12
C PRO A 27 -2.14 7.28 10.14
N SER A 28 -2.40 7.04 11.43
CA SER A 28 -1.82 7.80 12.53
C SER A 28 -0.31 7.56 12.65
N ASN A 29 0.41 8.50 13.25
CA ASN A 29 1.85 8.35 13.48
C ASN A 29 2.19 7.10 14.32
N ALA A 30 1.31 6.73 15.27
CA ALA A 30 1.48 5.52 16.06
C ALA A 30 1.38 4.25 15.21
N ASN A 31 0.36 4.14 14.35
CA ASN A 31 0.19 2.99 13.46
C ASN A 31 1.30 2.93 12.40
N ARG A 32 1.76 4.09 11.90
CA ARG A 32 2.92 4.18 11.01
C ARG A 32 4.18 3.64 11.67
N LEU A 33 4.47 4.06 12.90
CA LEU A 33 5.66 3.61 13.63
C LEU A 33 5.59 2.13 13.98
N ALA A 34 4.43 1.61 14.38
CA ALA A 34 4.24 0.18 14.61
C ALA A 34 4.50 -0.64 13.34
N LEU A 35 3.99 -0.17 12.19
CA LEU A 35 4.22 -0.83 10.90
C LEU A 35 5.70 -0.75 10.47
N LEU A 36 6.32 0.43 10.64
CA LEU A 36 7.75 0.64 10.38
C LEU A 36 8.62 -0.29 11.23
N ASP A 37 8.32 -0.43 12.52
CA ASP A 37 9.05 -1.31 13.43
C ASP A 37 8.97 -2.77 12.96
N LEU A 38 7.78 -3.25 12.59
CA LEU A 38 7.60 -4.61 12.08
C LEU A 38 8.34 -4.85 10.76
N PHE A 39 8.38 -3.89 9.84
CA PHE A 39 9.19 -4.03 8.63
C PHE A 39 10.69 -4.03 8.93
N ASN A 40 11.16 -3.28 9.94
CA ASN A 40 12.55 -3.37 10.41
C ASN A 40 12.84 -4.75 11.01
N GLN A 41 11.94 -5.30 11.84
CA GLN A 41 12.07 -6.65 12.37
C GLN A 41 12.08 -7.70 11.24
N PHE A 42 11.25 -7.52 10.22
CA PHE A 42 11.24 -8.38 9.04
C PHE A 42 12.56 -8.31 8.27
N LEU A 43 13.12 -7.12 8.08
CA LEU A 43 14.43 -6.94 7.45
C LEU A 43 15.55 -7.63 8.25
N ILE A 44 15.54 -7.52 9.58
CA ILE A 44 16.48 -8.22 10.47
C ILE A 44 16.34 -9.73 10.29
N PHE A 45 15.11 -10.24 10.25
CA PHE A 45 14.85 -11.66 9.98
C PHE A 45 15.43 -12.09 8.63
N LEU A 46 15.18 -11.34 7.54
CA LEU A 46 15.76 -11.64 6.23
C LEU A 46 17.29 -11.64 6.23
N ASN A 47 17.92 -10.79 7.04
CA ASN A 47 19.38 -10.76 7.18
C ASN A 47 19.95 -11.98 7.91
N SER A 48 19.13 -12.69 8.70
CA SER A 48 19.52 -13.96 9.32
C SER A 48 19.43 -15.17 8.37
N LEU A 49 18.80 -15.01 7.20
CA LEU A 49 18.64 -16.08 6.22
C LEU A 49 19.88 -16.17 5.33
N LEU A 50 20.13 -17.38 4.79
CA LEU A 50 21.14 -17.57 3.76
C LEU A 50 20.79 -16.70 2.53
N PRO A 51 21.78 -16.04 1.92
CA PRO A 51 21.54 -15.19 0.76
C PRO A 51 21.09 -16.02 -0.44
N SER A 52 19.97 -15.62 -1.05
CA SER A 52 19.45 -16.11 -2.32
C SER A 52 18.90 -14.94 -3.13
N PRO A 53 18.66 -15.10 -4.45
CA PRO A 53 18.00 -14.06 -5.26
C PRO A 53 16.67 -13.60 -4.66
N GLU A 54 15.85 -14.53 -4.18
CA GLU A 54 14.55 -14.26 -3.56
C GLU A 54 14.70 -13.49 -2.24
N VAL A 55 15.63 -13.91 -1.38
CA VAL A 55 15.92 -13.22 -0.11
C VAL A 55 16.44 -11.80 -0.38
N ASN A 56 17.31 -11.62 -1.35
CA ASN A 56 17.86 -10.31 -1.70
C ASN A 56 16.79 -9.37 -2.27
N PHE A 57 15.91 -9.88 -3.14
CA PHE A 57 14.80 -9.11 -3.67
C PHE A 57 13.81 -8.70 -2.58
N LEU A 58 13.47 -9.63 -1.66
CA LEU A 58 12.65 -9.32 -0.49
C LEU A 58 13.28 -8.26 0.41
N LYS A 59 14.60 -8.32 0.64
CA LYS A 59 15.32 -7.28 1.40
C LYS A 59 15.19 -5.92 0.74
N GLN A 60 15.38 -5.86 -0.58
CA GLN A 60 15.26 -4.61 -1.33
C GLN A 60 13.86 -4.00 -1.22
N LEU A 61 12.81 -4.80 -1.42
CA LEU A 61 11.43 -4.34 -1.30
C LEU A 61 11.10 -3.91 0.13
N THR A 62 11.52 -4.69 1.12
CA THR A 62 11.37 -4.34 2.55
C THR A 62 12.03 -3.00 2.85
N GLN A 63 13.25 -2.78 2.33
CA GLN A 63 13.98 -1.53 2.52
C GLN A 63 13.25 -0.34 1.87
N SER A 64 12.71 -0.51 0.65
CA SER A 64 11.92 0.52 -0.02
C SER A 64 10.66 0.89 0.77
N ILE A 65 9.99 -0.10 1.36
CA ILE A 65 8.83 0.11 2.24
C ILE A 65 9.25 0.87 3.51
N ILE A 66 10.35 0.48 4.14
CA ILE A 66 10.90 1.17 5.32
C ILE A 66 11.17 2.64 5.00
N VAL A 67 11.87 2.93 3.90
CA VAL A 67 12.21 4.32 3.49
C VAL A 67 10.94 5.14 3.26
N LEU A 68 9.92 4.56 2.60
CA LEU A 68 8.66 5.25 2.40
C LEU A 68 7.95 5.54 3.73
N LEU A 69 7.91 4.55 4.63
CA LEU A 69 7.27 4.67 5.95
C LEU A 69 8.03 5.59 6.91
N GLN A 70 9.32 5.89 6.68
CA GLN A 70 10.06 6.90 7.45
C GLN A 70 9.50 8.32 7.23
N SER A 71 8.86 8.58 6.09
CA SER A 71 8.16 9.85 5.87
C SER A 71 7.02 10.04 6.88
N PRO A 72 6.87 11.23 7.50
CA PRO A 72 5.74 11.53 8.38
C PRO A 72 4.37 11.39 7.68
N ALA A 73 4.34 11.57 6.36
CA ALA A 73 3.16 11.39 5.52
C ALA A 73 3.55 10.56 4.27
N PRO A 74 3.52 9.21 4.34
CA PRO A 74 3.86 8.36 3.21
C PRO A 74 2.79 8.43 2.11
N ASN A 75 3.21 8.37 0.85
CA ASN A 75 2.28 8.26 -0.27
C ASN A 75 1.62 6.87 -0.26
N LEU A 76 0.31 6.81 0.03
CA LEU A 76 -0.42 5.55 0.19
C LEU A 76 -0.53 4.75 -1.11
N GLY A 77 -0.55 5.40 -2.27
CA GLY A 77 -0.54 4.74 -3.57
C GLY A 77 0.80 4.02 -3.81
N GLN A 78 1.91 4.71 -3.57
CA GLN A 78 3.25 4.12 -3.66
C GLN A 78 3.44 2.98 -2.66
N LEU A 79 2.92 3.14 -1.42
CA LEU A 79 2.96 2.09 -0.41
C LEU A 79 2.18 0.86 -0.85
N SER A 80 0.97 1.04 -1.39
CA SER A 80 0.17 -0.08 -1.91
C SER A 80 0.90 -0.81 -3.03
N THR A 81 1.52 -0.10 -3.97
CA THR A 81 2.33 -0.71 -5.04
C THR A 81 3.52 -1.50 -4.49
N LEU A 82 4.26 -0.94 -3.53
CA LEU A 82 5.39 -1.65 -2.92
C LEU A 82 4.96 -2.89 -2.13
N LEU A 83 3.83 -2.81 -1.42
CA LEU A 83 3.25 -3.95 -0.71
C LEU A 83 2.82 -5.06 -1.68
N GLN A 84 2.20 -4.73 -2.82
CA GLN A 84 1.85 -5.71 -3.84
C GLN A 84 3.08 -6.42 -4.43
N GLN A 85 4.16 -5.67 -4.68
CA GLN A 85 5.44 -6.26 -5.10
C GLN A 85 6.04 -7.15 -4.02
N PHE A 86 5.96 -6.72 -2.76
CA PHE A 86 6.42 -7.48 -1.61
C PHE A 86 5.67 -8.80 -1.44
N TYR A 87 4.34 -8.81 -1.60
CA TYR A 87 3.54 -10.04 -1.56
C TYR A 87 3.90 -11.01 -2.69
N SER A 88 4.11 -10.48 -3.90
CA SER A 88 4.57 -11.28 -5.04
C SER A 88 5.94 -11.92 -4.75
N ALA A 89 6.87 -11.14 -4.20
CA ALA A 89 8.20 -11.64 -3.82
C ALA A 89 8.13 -12.67 -2.67
N LEU A 90 7.23 -12.48 -1.70
CA LEU A 90 6.98 -13.44 -0.63
C LEU A 90 6.46 -14.77 -1.19
N ALA A 91 5.54 -14.72 -2.16
CA ALA A 91 5.04 -15.92 -2.83
C ALA A 91 6.19 -16.72 -3.47
N GLN A 92 7.07 -16.03 -4.22
CA GLN A 92 8.23 -16.65 -4.85
C GLN A 92 9.21 -17.23 -3.82
N PHE A 93 9.44 -16.52 -2.72
CA PHE A 93 10.24 -17.03 -1.61
C PHE A 93 9.62 -18.31 -1.01
N PHE A 94 8.30 -18.36 -0.80
CA PHE A 94 7.63 -19.56 -0.29
C PHE A 94 7.74 -20.75 -1.24
N PHE A 95 7.65 -20.52 -2.55
CA PHE A 95 7.92 -21.55 -3.55
C PHE A 95 9.40 -22.00 -3.53
N ALA A 96 10.34 -21.07 -3.34
CA ALA A 96 11.76 -21.39 -3.28
C ALA A 96 12.15 -22.22 -2.04
N LEU A 97 11.35 -22.18 -0.96
CA LEU A 97 11.57 -23.02 0.22
C LEU A 97 11.46 -24.52 -0.08
N ASP A 98 10.77 -24.92 -1.15
CA ASP A 98 10.61 -26.30 -1.61
C ASP A 98 11.85 -26.83 -2.37
N PHE A 99 12.59 -25.94 -3.04
CA PHE A 99 13.70 -26.29 -3.94
C PHE A 99 15.09 -26.26 -3.31
N ILE A 100 15.22 -25.91 -2.03
CA ILE A 100 16.51 -25.95 -1.33
C ILE A 100 16.87 -27.44 -1.14
N PRO A 101 18.00 -27.96 -1.67
CA PRO A 101 18.48 -29.28 -1.28
C PRO A 101 18.79 -29.24 0.22
N VAL A 102 17.84 -29.74 1.02
CA VAL A 102 17.92 -29.77 2.47
C VAL A 102 18.95 -30.81 2.87
N SER A 103 20.21 -30.39 3.05
CA SER A 103 21.24 -31.25 3.64
C SER A 103 20.98 -31.60 5.12
N CYS A 104 19.79 -31.34 5.67
CA CYS A 104 19.44 -31.55 7.08
C CYS A 104 17.98 -32.01 7.26
N ASN A 105 17.58 -33.15 6.70
CA ASN A 105 16.45 -34.02 7.09
C ASN A 105 15.16 -33.38 7.70
N SER A 106 14.65 -32.29 7.14
CA SER A 106 13.28 -31.82 7.40
C SER A 106 12.79 -31.09 6.16
N ASN A 107 12.16 -31.83 5.25
CA ASN A 107 11.32 -31.21 4.24
C ASN A 107 10.32 -30.32 4.98
N ILE A 108 10.12 -29.06 4.54
CA ILE A 108 9.03 -28.26 5.09
C ILE A 108 7.74 -29.03 4.82
N ASP A 109 7.05 -29.42 5.88
CA ASP A 109 5.82 -30.20 5.76
C ASP A 109 4.80 -29.43 4.89
N PRO A 110 4.11 -30.09 3.95
CA PRO A 110 3.12 -29.43 3.08
C PRO A 110 2.10 -28.59 3.84
N ALA A 111 1.67 -28.98 5.05
CA ALA A 111 0.75 -28.19 5.86
C ALA A 111 1.36 -26.86 6.33
N THR A 112 2.67 -26.81 6.53
CA THR A 112 3.36 -25.56 6.88
C THR A 112 3.41 -24.60 5.69
N LEU A 113 3.61 -25.10 4.47
CA LEU A 113 3.49 -24.27 3.27
C LEU A 113 2.06 -23.75 3.11
N GLN A 114 1.03 -24.57 3.38
CA GLN A 114 -0.37 -24.12 3.38
C GLN A 114 -0.60 -22.96 4.37
N VAL A 115 -0.01 -23.02 5.57
CA VAL A 115 -0.08 -21.91 6.53
C VAL A 115 0.58 -20.64 5.97
N LEU A 116 1.77 -20.74 5.39
CA LEU A 116 2.46 -19.58 4.80
C LEU A 116 1.65 -18.94 3.66
N PHE A 117 1.09 -19.74 2.76
CA PHE A 117 0.20 -19.22 1.71
C PHE A 117 -1.09 -18.64 2.27
N SER A 118 -1.67 -19.23 3.32
CA SER A 118 -2.86 -18.67 3.98
C SER A 118 -2.58 -17.28 4.57
N LEU A 119 -1.41 -17.11 5.21
CA LEU A 119 -0.96 -15.81 5.74
C LEU A 119 -0.69 -14.81 4.61
N LEU A 120 -0.15 -15.26 3.47
CA LEU A 120 0.03 -14.40 2.31
C LEU A 120 -1.30 -13.82 1.81
N ILE A 121 -2.33 -14.65 1.71
CA ILE A 121 -3.67 -14.20 1.30
C ILE A 121 -4.21 -13.17 2.30
N GLN A 122 -4.02 -13.39 3.61
CA GLN A 122 -4.42 -12.42 4.62
C GLN A 122 -3.66 -11.09 4.51
N LEU A 123 -2.36 -11.12 4.18
CA LEU A 123 -1.58 -9.90 3.91
C LEU A 123 -2.14 -9.12 2.73
N ILE A 124 -2.47 -9.81 1.64
CA ILE A 124 -3.05 -9.20 0.44
C ILE A 124 -4.40 -8.54 0.77
N ASN A 125 -5.23 -9.19 1.59
CA ASN A 125 -6.54 -8.66 2.00
C ASN A 125 -6.44 -7.52 3.02
N ALA A 126 -5.30 -7.39 3.73
CA ALA A 126 -5.08 -6.31 4.70
C ALA A 126 -4.80 -4.95 4.03
N THR A 127 -4.32 -4.96 2.78
CA THR A 127 -4.22 -3.74 1.96
C THR A 127 -5.54 -3.50 1.23
N PRO A 128 -6.18 -2.32 1.39
CA PRO A 128 -7.27 -1.94 0.51
C PRO A 128 -6.78 -2.07 -0.92
N GLY A 129 -7.54 -2.80 -1.75
CA GLY A 129 -7.28 -2.84 -3.18
C GLY A 129 -7.17 -1.41 -3.68
N ALA A 130 -6.25 -1.13 -4.59
CA ALA A 130 -6.19 0.19 -5.23
C ALA A 130 -7.58 0.48 -5.80
N THR A 131 -8.36 1.33 -5.13
CA THR A 131 -9.52 1.94 -5.75
C THR A 131 -8.96 2.58 -7.00
N GLY A 132 -9.45 2.18 -8.17
CA GLY A 132 -9.04 2.78 -9.43
C GLY A 132 -9.09 4.31 -9.31
N PRO A 133 -8.29 5.06 -10.07
CA PRO A 133 -8.30 6.52 -9.98
C PRO A 133 -9.75 7.01 -10.01
N THR A 134 -10.13 7.89 -9.07
CA THR A 134 -11.42 8.59 -9.15
C THR A 134 -11.55 9.11 -10.58
N GLY A 135 -12.65 8.78 -11.26
CA GLY A 135 -12.88 9.25 -12.63
C GLY A 135 -12.69 10.76 -12.72
N PRO A 136 -12.26 11.30 -13.87
CA PRO A 136 -12.05 12.73 -14.01
C PRO A 136 -13.29 13.50 -13.52
N THR A 137 -13.09 14.55 -12.72
CA THR A 137 -14.17 15.48 -12.39
C THR A 137 -14.86 15.90 -13.69
N GLY A 138 -16.20 15.85 -13.72
CA GLY A 138 -16.97 16.27 -14.89
C GLY A 138 -16.59 17.70 -15.31
N PRO A 139 -16.71 18.06 -16.61
CA PRO A 139 -16.40 19.42 -17.05
C PRO A 139 -17.23 20.43 -16.26
N THR A 140 -16.63 21.57 -15.89
CA THR A 140 -17.36 22.72 -15.35
C THR A 140 -18.54 23.04 -16.25
N GLY A 141 -19.74 23.19 -15.68
CA GLY A 141 -20.93 23.58 -16.45
C GLY A 141 -20.69 24.88 -17.23
N PRO A 142 -21.38 25.09 -18.37
CA PRO A 142 -21.22 26.29 -19.17
C PRO A 142 -21.49 27.55 -18.33
N THR A 143 -20.72 28.61 -18.56
CA THR A 143 -21.02 29.94 -18.01
C THR A 143 -22.45 30.33 -18.36
N GLY A 144 -23.22 30.81 -17.38
CA GLY A 144 -24.58 31.28 -17.61
C GLY A 144 -24.63 32.40 -18.67
N PRO A 145 -25.75 32.58 -19.39
CA PRO A 145 -25.88 33.61 -20.40
C PRO A 145 -25.64 35.00 -19.80
N THR A 146 -24.95 35.88 -20.54
CA THR A 146 -24.84 37.29 -20.20
C THR A 146 -26.24 37.88 -20.05
N GLY A 147 -26.48 38.62 -18.97
CA GLY A 147 -27.77 39.30 -18.75
C GLY A 147 -28.13 40.25 -19.90
N PRO A 148 -29.42 40.51 -20.14
CA PRO A 148 -29.85 41.41 -21.21
C PRO A 148 -29.24 42.79 -21.02
N THR A 149 -28.75 43.38 -22.11
CA THR A 149 -28.32 44.79 -22.14
C THR A 149 -29.48 45.67 -21.68
N GLY A 150 -29.24 46.54 -20.70
CA GLY A 150 -30.25 47.47 -20.21
C GLY A 150 -30.77 48.40 -21.32
N PRO A 151 -32.02 48.91 -21.21
CA PRO A 151 -32.56 49.85 -22.18
C PRO A 151 -31.67 51.09 -22.30
N ALA A 152 -31.46 51.58 -23.52
CA ALA A 152 -30.63 52.74 -23.79
C ALA A 152 -31.23 54.01 -23.13
N GLY A 153 -30.66 54.42 -22.00
CA GLY A 153 -30.97 55.68 -21.33
C GLY A 153 -29.96 56.76 -21.71
N THR A 154 -30.43 57.99 -21.92
CA THR A 154 -29.65 59.19 -22.28
C THR A 154 -28.78 59.76 -21.14
N GLY A 155 -28.19 58.92 -20.32
CA GLY A 155 -27.25 59.30 -19.26
C GLY A 155 -26.62 58.06 -18.65
N ALA A 156 -25.32 58.09 -18.38
CA ALA A 156 -24.52 56.94 -17.95
C ALA A 156 -25.21 56.12 -16.85
N GLY A 157 -25.68 54.92 -17.20
CA GLY A 157 -26.21 53.93 -16.27
C GLY A 157 -25.15 52.88 -15.91
N PRO A 158 -25.17 52.32 -14.69
CA PRO A 158 -24.19 51.32 -14.26
C PRO A 158 -24.31 50.02 -15.09
N THR A 159 -23.17 49.43 -15.45
CA THR A 159 -23.07 48.11 -16.10
C THR A 159 -23.80 47.04 -15.27
N GLY A 160 -24.61 46.21 -15.92
CA GLY A 160 -25.35 45.13 -15.26
C GLY A 160 -24.43 44.09 -14.61
N ALA A 161 -24.85 43.54 -13.47
CA ALA A 161 -24.07 42.56 -12.71
C ALA A 161 -23.90 41.23 -13.47
N THR A 162 -22.70 40.65 -13.40
CA THR A 162 -22.41 39.31 -13.92
C THR A 162 -23.29 38.26 -13.22
N GLY A 163 -23.87 37.33 -13.99
CA GLY A 163 -24.72 36.26 -13.45
C GLY A 163 -23.97 35.29 -12.52
N PRO A 164 -24.68 34.59 -11.61
CA PRO A 164 -24.05 33.67 -10.66
C PRO A 164 -23.44 32.45 -11.37
N THR A 165 -22.31 31.97 -10.85
CA THR A 165 -21.69 30.70 -11.26
C THR A 165 -22.63 29.52 -10.96
N GLY A 166 -22.76 28.57 -11.91
CA GLY A 166 -23.64 27.40 -11.75
C GLY A 166 -23.20 26.44 -10.65
N PRO A 167 -24.10 25.57 -10.15
CA PRO A 167 -23.80 24.64 -9.06
C PRO A 167 -22.76 23.58 -9.50
N THR A 168 -21.85 23.26 -8.59
CA THR A 168 -20.92 22.13 -8.72
C THR A 168 -21.70 20.82 -8.62
N GLY A 169 -21.57 19.94 -9.62
CA GLY A 169 -22.19 18.60 -9.66
C GLY A 169 -21.30 17.52 -9.07
#